data_AF-A0A2V8MXM4-F1
#
_entry.id   AF-A0A2V8MXM4-F1
#
_cell.length_a   1.000
_cell.length_b   1.000
_cell.length_c   1.000
_cell.angle_alpha   90.00
_cell.angle_beta   90.00
_cell.angle_gamma   90.00
#
_symmetry.space_group_name_H-M   'P 1'
#
loop_
_entity.id
_entity.type
_entity.pdbx_description
1 polymer ?
#
loop_
_entity_poly.entity_id
_entity_poly.type
_entity_poly.pdbx_seq_one_letter_code
_entity_poly.pdbx_strand_id
1 'polypeptide(L)'
;MKRATALVVIVAASSISLSAQWPKYPERDVGRDAQGRVLMEGPMPRTPDGKPDLTGVWTRADRDPPPRELAGVVTDRDGTRGVAVEPPASPFPADPKSPPTATFWDIGANLPGGLPLTPWAEELKKKRMATNSKDNPDANCLPMGITQFHMQPQPRKIVQTPKLIVILYESNYGLRYIYMDGRPLPTPGEPQPWWYGYSVGRWEGDTLVVETNNLRGAESGPYDGWLDVRGSPYSEQARFIERFRRPIFGKLEIDVTIDDSKAYTTPFTVRINQRLLTDEEPIEFVCNENQQFRSRIKID
;
A
#
# COMPACT_ATOMS: atom_id res chain seq x y z
N MET A 1 44.75 -3.75 -36.96
CA MET A 1 44.36 -4.19 -35.59
C MET A 1 44.59 -3.08 -34.57
N LYS A 2 43.73 -2.05 -34.51
CA LYS A 2 43.73 -0.99 -33.46
C LYS A 2 42.33 -0.35 -33.33
N ARG A 3 41.30 -1.19 -33.23
CA ARG A 3 39.88 -0.78 -33.06
C ARG A 3 39.18 -1.90 -32.29
N ALA A 4 39.05 -1.81 -30.96
CA ALA A 4 38.08 -2.60 -30.18
C ALA A 4 38.08 -2.28 -28.67
N THR A 5 39.19 -1.79 -28.08
CA THR A 5 39.32 -1.85 -26.61
C THR A 5 38.80 -0.63 -25.85
N ALA A 6 38.49 0.49 -26.52
CA ALA A 6 38.12 1.74 -25.83
C ALA A 6 36.60 1.92 -25.59
N LEU A 7 35.74 1.14 -26.25
CA LEU A 7 34.27 1.34 -26.17
C LEU A 7 33.59 0.56 -25.05
N VAL A 8 34.25 -0.46 -24.48
CA VAL A 8 33.65 -1.34 -23.46
C VAL A 8 33.74 -0.73 -22.05
N VAL A 9 34.67 0.19 -21.79
CA VAL A 9 34.83 0.80 -20.45
C VAL A 9 33.81 1.91 -20.18
N ILE A 10 33.25 2.55 -21.23
CA ILE A 10 32.30 3.67 -21.05
C ILE A 10 30.86 3.17 -20.83
N VAL A 11 30.51 1.97 -21.30
CA VAL A 11 29.15 1.42 -21.12
C VAL A 11 28.97 0.76 -19.73
N ALA A 12 30.05 0.35 -19.07
CA ALA A 12 29.99 -0.20 -17.71
C ALA A 12 29.83 0.87 -16.61
N ALA A 13 30.06 2.15 -16.91
CA ALA A 13 29.97 3.24 -15.94
C ALA A 13 28.57 3.90 -15.86
N SER A 14 27.67 3.60 -16.80
CA SER A 14 26.33 4.21 -16.90
C SER A 14 25.20 3.33 -16.34
N SER A 15 25.53 2.28 -15.60
CA SER A 15 24.56 1.45 -14.88
C SER A 15 24.92 1.30 -13.41
N ILE A 16 25.47 2.36 -12.81
CA ILE A 16 25.34 2.51 -11.36
C ILE A 16 23.87 2.83 -11.16
N SER A 17 23.09 1.83 -10.75
CA SER A 17 21.79 2.03 -10.14
C SER A 17 21.97 3.14 -9.11
N LEU A 18 21.50 4.34 -9.42
CA LEU A 18 21.36 5.41 -8.44
C LEU A 18 20.33 4.91 -7.43
N SER A 19 20.79 4.15 -6.44
CA SER A 19 20.12 4.11 -5.15
C SER A 19 19.94 5.57 -4.75
N ALA A 20 18.69 5.98 -4.54
CA ALA A 20 18.32 7.36 -4.28
C ALA A 20 19.31 8.02 -3.32
N GLN A 21 19.86 9.17 -3.73
CA GLN A 21 20.88 9.93 -3.00
C GLN A 21 20.26 10.66 -1.81
N TRP A 22 19.80 9.94 -0.81
CA TRP A 22 19.61 10.53 0.51
C TRP A 22 20.93 10.47 1.27
N PRO A 23 21.35 11.56 1.96
CA PRO A 23 22.27 11.40 3.06
C PRO A 23 21.64 10.41 4.04
N LYS A 24 22.29 9.28 4.29
CA LYS A 24 21.80 8.34 5.28
C LYS A 24 21.87 9.03 6.63
N TYR A 25 20.72 9.29 7.24
CA TYR A 25 20.61 9.80 8.60
C TYR A 25 20.28 8.63 9.51
N PRO A 26 21.28 8.05 10.21
CA PRO A 26 21.04 6.92 11.09
C PRO A 26 20.16 7.38 12.26
N GLU A 27 19.02 6.72 12.45
CA GLU A 27 18.21 6.95 13.63
C GLU A 27 19.01 6.54 14.89
N ARG A 28 19.10 7.46 15.87
CA ARG A 28 19.99 7.33 17.04
C ARG A 28 19.50 6.29 18.05
N ASP A 29 18.19 6.11 18.17
CA ASP A 29 17.56 5.29 19.22
C ASP A 29 17.18 3.88 18.70
N VAL A 30 17.68 3.50 17.53
CA VAL A 30 17.43 2.20 16.91
C VAL A 30 18.52 1.21 17.31
N GLY A 31 18.12 0.07 17.88
CA GLY A 31 19.02 -1.02 18.21
C GLY A 31 19.72 -1.55 16.96
N ARG A 32 21.06 -1.64 17.01
CA ARG A 32 21.89 -2.13 15.90
C ARG A 32 22.83 -3.25 16.36
N ASP A 33 23.15 -4.17 15.44
CA ASP A 33 24.12 -5.23 15.69
C ASP A 33 25.58 -4.73 15.61
N ALA A 34 26.54 -5.64 15.83
CA ALA A 34 27.96 -5.32 15.77
C ALA A 34 28.45 -4.86 14.38
N GLN A 35 27.65 -5.06 13.33
CA GLN A 35 27.90 -4.62 11.96
C GLN A 35 27.17 -3.29 11.64
N GLY A 36 26.49 -2.69 12.61
CA GLY A 36 25.73 -1.44 12.44
C GLY A 36 24.37 -1.61 11.74
N ARG A 37 23.90 -2.85 11.55
CA ARG A 37 22.60 -3.14 10.93
C ARG A 37 21.50 -3.04 11.97
N VAL A 38 20.36 -2.49 11.59
CA VAL A 38 19.20 -2.38 12.46
C VAL A 38 18.66 -3.76 12.85
N LEU A 39 18.37 -3.94 14.15
CA LEU A 39 17.78 -5.14 14.71
C LEU A 39 16.26 -5.16 14.44
N MET A 40 15.87 -5.61 13.24
CA MET A 40 14.47 -5.64 12.80
C MET A 40 13.56 -6.54 13.65
N GLU A 41 14.14 -7.57 14.27
CA GLU A 41 13.44 -8.50 15.17
C GLU A 41 13.43 -8.02 16.64
N GLY A 42 13.87 -6.78 16.88
CA GLY A 42 13.89 -6.17 18.20
C GLY A 42 12.48 -5.93 18.77
N PRO A 43 12.39 -5.54 20.05
CA PRO A 43 11.11 -5.25 20.69
C PRO A 43 10.38 -4.10 19.99
N MET A 44 9.05 -4.16 20.00
CA MET A 44 8.20 -3.07 19.55
C MET A 44 8.52 -1.78 20.35
N PRO A 45 8.81 -0.65 19.67
CA PRO A 45 9.01 0.63 20.33
C PRO A 45 7.69 1.15 20.90
N ARG A 46 7.79 1.94 21.99
CA ARG A 46 6.64 2.57 22.63
C ARG A 46 6.81 4.08 22.68
N THR A 47 5.71 4.79 22.52
CA THR A 47 5.62 6.24 22.71
C THR A 47 5.77 6.61 24.20
N PRO A 48 5.99 7.89 24.55
CA PRO A 48 6.09 8.33 25.95
C PRO A 48 4.85 8.02 26.81
N ASP A 49 3.66 7.92 26.20
CA ASP A 49 2.40 7.49 26.85
C ASP A 49 2.21 5.97 26.88
N GLY A 50 3.24 5.20 26.51
CA GLY A 50 3.29 3.74 26.63
C GLY A 50 2.55 2.98 25.54
N LYS A 51 2.00 3.66 24.52
CA LYS A 51 1.36 3.01 23.38
C LYS A 51 2.41 2.47 22.40
N PRO A 52 2.08 1.47 21.58
CA PRO A 52 2.89 1.12 20.42
C PRO A 52 3.21 2.36 19.59
N ASP A 53 4.48 2.56 19.29
CA ASP A 53 4.89 3.60 18.34
C ASP A 53 4.81 3.01 16.93
N LEU A 54 3.99 3.60 16.07
CA LEU A 54 3.84 3.22 14.66
C LEU A 54 4.63 4.16 13.74
N THR A 55 5.29 5.18 14.29
CA THR A 55 6.10 6.14 13.53
C THR A 55 7.19 5.42 12.74
N GLY A 56 7.36 5.82 11.49
CA GLY A 56 8.37 5.27 10.60
C GLY A 56 7.94 5.30 9.14
N VAL A 57 8.88 4.94 8.28
CA VAL A 57 8.64 4.72 6.86
C VAL A 57 8.38 3.24 6.65
N TRP A 58 7.26 2.92 6.03
CA TRP A 58 6.78 1.56 5.85
C TRP A 58 6.63 1.26 4.37
N THR A 59 6.90 0.02 3.99
CA THR A 59 6.53 -0.53 2.69
C THR A 59 5.79 -1.84 2.81
N ARG A 60 5.05 -2.21 1.77
CA ARG A 60 4.43 -3.53 1.69
C ARG A 60 5.51 -4.62 1.83
N ALA A 61 5.29 -5.55 2.75
CA ALA A 61 6.25 -6.63 3.01
C ALA A 61 6.12 -7.79 2.02
N ASP A 62 4.89 -8.08 1.60
CA ASP A 62 4.60 -9.22 0.76
C ASP A 62 4.83 -8.86 -0.72
N ARG A 63 5.60 -9.69 -1.45
CA ARG A 63 5.73 -9.61 -2.90
C ARG A 63 4.97 -10.78 -3.51
N ASP A 64 3.87 -10.49 -4.19
CA ASP A 64 3.16 -11.52 -4.95
C ASP A 64 3.89 -11.77 -6.26
N PRO A 65 3.86 -13.01 -6.79
CA PRO A 65 4.22 -13.22 -8.18
C PRO A 65 3.33 -12.36 -9.08
N PRO A 66 3.86 -11.86 -10.21
CA PRO A 66 3.03 -11.19 -11.19
C PRO A 66 1.92 -12.14 -11.67
N PRO A 67 0.73 -11.61 -12.05
CA PRO A 67 -0.34 -12.41 -12.64
C PRO A 67 0.22 -13.22 -13.81
N ARG A 68 -0.30 -14.44 -14.01
CA ARG A 68 0.23 -15.36 -15.04
C ARG A 68 0.25 -14.71 -16.42
N GLU A 69 -0.74 -13.88 -16.71
CA GLU A 69 -0.84 -13.10 -17.94
C GLU A 69 0.28 -12.06 -18.12
N LEU A 70 0.93 -11.61 -17.05
CA LEU A 70 2.04 -10.65 -17.05
C LEU A 70 3.41 -11.28 -16.79
N ALA A 71 3.46 -12.57 -16.44
CA ALA A 71 4.71 -13.25 -16.08
C ALA A 71 5.77 -13.23 -17.19
N GLY A 72 5.42 -13.05 -18.46
CA GLY A 72 6.39 -12.89 -19.57
C GLY A 72 6.71 -11.44 -19.97
N VAL A 73 6.10 -10.46 -19.30
CA VAL A 73 6.27 -9.02 -19.58
C VAL A 73 7.17 -8.37 -18.53
N VAL A 74 6.96 -8.70 -17.25
CA VAL A 74 7.69 -8.12 -16.11
C VAL A 74 8.77 -9.07 -15.55
N THR A 75 8.62 -10.36 -15.84
CA THR A 75 9.57 -11.43 -15.50
C THR A 75 9.87 -12.25 -16.75
N ASP A 76 10.85 -13.14 -16.70
CA ASP A 76 11.07 -14.15 -17.73
C ASP A 76 9.90 -15.15 -17.75
N ARG A 77 9.76 -15.93 -18.83
CA ARG A 77 8.61 -16.83 -19.06
C ARG A 77 8.39 -17.87 -17.95
N ASP A 78 9.40 -18.13 -17.13
CA ASP A 78 9.33 -19.05 -16.00
C ASP A 78 9.03 -18.34 -14.66
N GLY A 79 8.89 -17.01 -14.67
CA GLY A 79 8.59 -16.16 -13.51
C GLY A 79 9.78 -15.97 -12.56
N THR A 80 10.99 -16.33 -12.98
CA THR A 80 12.19 -16.43 -12.13
C THR A 80 13.16 -15.25 -12.25
N ARG A 81 13.12 -14.48 -13.34
CA ARG A 81 14.00 -13.32 -13.56
C ARG A 81 13.23 -12.11 -14.06
N GLY A 82 13.02 -11.11 -13.21
CA GLY A 82 12.56 -9.78 -13.61
C GLY A 82 13.65 -8.73 -13.40
N VAL A 83 13.41 -7.49 -13.84
CA VAL A 83 14.22 -6.35 -13.38
C VAL A 83 13.99 -6.23 -11.88
N ALA A 84 14.92 -6.75 -11.08
CA ALA A 84 14.93 -6.55 -9.64
C ALA A 84 15.34 -5.11 -9.37
N VAL A 85 14.36 -4.22 -9.24
CA VAL A 85 14.59 -2.81 -8.89
C VAL A 85 15.12 -2.69 -7.45
N GLU A 86 14.86 -3.68 -6.60
CA GLU A 86 15.30 -3.75 -5.20
C GLU A 86 15.62 -5.18 -4.75
N PRO A 87 16.59 -5.37 -3.83
CA PRO A 87 16.89 -6.67 -3.23
C PRO A 87 15.63 -7.33 -2.66
N PRO A 88 15.41 -8.64 -2.87
CA PRO A 88 14.26 -9.33 -2.33
C PRO A 88 14.33 -9.38 -0.79
N ALA A 89 13.36 -8.76 -0.11
CA ALA A 89 13.14 -8.98 1.31
C ALA A 89 12.44 -10.33 1.52
N SER A 90 12.85 -11.08 2.55
CA SER A 90 12.17 -12.34 2.88
C SER A 90 10.73 -12.07 3.33
N PRO A 91 9.74 -12.86 2.91
CA PRO A 91 8.37 -12.72 3.39
C PRO A 91 8.31 -13.04 4.89
N PHE A 92 7.35 -12.43 5.59
CA PHE A 92 7.09 -12.81 6.99
C PHE A 92 6.46 -14.21 7.03
N PRO A 93 6.78 -15.04 8.05
CA PRO A 93 6.11 -16.33 8.23
C PRO A 93 4.60 -16.16 8.31
N ALA A 94 3.87 -17.04 7.64
CA ALA A 94 2.41 -17.07 7.72
C ALA A 94 1.97 -17.45 9.15
N ASP A 95 0.95 -16.75 9.65
CA ASP A 95 0.29 -17.08 10.91
C ASP A 95 -1.03 -17.79 10.58
N PRO A 96 -1.20 -19.10 10.89
CA PRO A 96 -2.44 -19.82 10.58
C PRO A 96 -3.69 -19.24 11.28
N LYS A 97 -3.52 -18.40 12.31
CA LYS A 97 -4.62 -17.74 13.03
C LYS A 97 -4.93 -16.35 12.48
N SER A 98 -4.17 -15.87 11.49
CA SER A 98 -4.44 -14.58 10.86
C SER A 98 -5.56 -14.66 9.83
N PRO A 99 -6.22 -13.52 9.52
CA PRO A 99 -6.94 -13.40 8.27
C PRO A 99 -6.02 -13.72 7.07
N PRO A 100 -6.58 -14.15 5.93
CA PRO A 100 -5.79 -14.36 4.72
C PRO A 100 -5.06 -13.09 4.29
N THR A 101 -3.81 -13.25 3.84
CA THR A 101 -2.99 -12.13 3.38
C THR A 101 -3.51 -11.61 2.04
N ALA A 102 -3.74 -10.30 1.93
CA ALA A 102 -4.13 -9.66 0.68
C ALA A 102 -3.01 -9.71 -0.38
N THR A 103 -3.38 -9.70 -1.66
CA THR A 103 -2.43 -9.57 -2.78
C THR A 103 -2.61 -8.24 -3.50
N PHE A 104 -1.55 -7.75 -4.17
CA PHE A 104 -1.53 -6.46 -4.87
C PHE A 104 -2.61 -6.35 -5.93
N TRP A 105 -2.76 -7.40 -6.73
CA TRP A 105 -3.65 -7.39 -7.88
C TRP A 105 -5.11 -7.62 -7.48
N ASP A 106 -5.35 -8.52 -6.52
CA ASP A 106 -6.69 -8.86 -6.04
C ASP A 106 -6.65 -9.06 -4.52
N ILE A 107 -7.35 -8.19 -3.79
CA ILE A 107 -7.34 -8.18 -2.33
C ILE A 107 -7.87 -9.50 -1.75
N GLY A 108 -8.78 -10.17 -2.46
CA GLY A 108 -9.42 -11.41 -2.02
C GLY A 108 -8.84 -12.68 -2.63
N ALA A 109 -7.70 -12.63 -3.33
CA ALA A 109 -7.11 -13.81 -3.99
C ALA A 109 -6.87 -14.99 -3.03
N ASN A 110 -6.52 -14.70 -1.78
CA ASN A 110 -6.25 -15.72 -0.76
C ASN A 110 -7.46 -15.98 0.18
N LEU A 111 -8.58 -15.30 -0.01
CA LEU A 111 -9.81 -15.61 0.74
C LEU A 111 -10.40 -16.94 0.23
N PRO A 112 -10.76 -17.88 1.12
CA PRO A 112 -11.47 -19.08 0.73
C PRO A 112 -12.78 -18.74 -0.01
N GLY A 113 -12.90 -19.15 -1.26
CA GLY A 113 -14.06 -18.83 -2.10
C GLY A 113 -14.04 -17.44 -2.76
N GLY A 114 -12.98 -16.65 -2.56
CA GLY A 114 -12.84 -15.30 -3.09
C GLY A 114 -13.65 -14.25 -2.32
N LEU A 115 -13.81 -13.07 -2.92
CA LEU A 115 -14.61 -11.99 -2.31
C LEU A 115 -16.11 -12.35 -2.35
N PRO A 116 -16.87 -12.11 -1.26
CA PRO A 116 -18.29 -12.39 -1.19
C PRO A 116 -19.13 -11.33 -1.90
N LEU A 117 -18.87 -11.09 -3.19
CA LEU A 117 -19.47 -10.02 -3.99
C LEU A 117 -20.99 -10.15 -4.12
N THR A 118 -21.70 -9.03 -4.09
CA THR A 118 -23.10 -8.97 -4.57
C THR A 118 -23.13 -9.01 -6.10
N PRO A 119 -24.29 -9.28 -6.74
CA PRO A 119 -24.42 -9.21 -8.20
C PRO A 119 -24.02 -7.84 -8.77
N TRP A 120 -24.31 -6.75 -8.04
CA TRP A 120 -23.91 -5.40 -8.43
C TRP A 120 -22.38 -5.25 -8.49
N ALA A 121 -21.68 -5.72 -7.46
CA ALA A 121 -20.23 -5.62 -7.39
C ALA A 121 -19.53 -6.55 -8.39
N GLU A 122 -20.08 -7.74 -8.62
CA GLU A 122 -19.57 -8.68 -9.62
C GLU A 122 -19.68 -8.10 -11.04
N GLU A 123 -20.84 -7.52 -11.38
CA GLU A 123 -21.04 -6.87 -12.69
C GLU A 123 -20.07 -5.69 -12.88
N LEU A 124 -19.90 -4.86 -11.85
CA LEU A 124 -18.98 -3.72 -11.90
C LEU A 124 -17.52 -4.16 -12.01
N LYS A 125 -17.08 -5.15 -11.22
CA LYS A 125 -15.72 -5.71 -11.30
C LYS A 125 -15.46 -6.27 -12.71
N LYS A 126 -16.41 -7.03 -13.26
CA LYS A 126 -16.35 -7.56 -14.63
C LYS A 126 -16.21 -6.45 -15.68
N LYS A 127 -17.00 -5.37 -15.57
CA LYS A 127 -16.92 -4.21 -16.47
C LYS A 127 -15.55 -3.54 -16.40
N ARG A 128 -15.04 -3.30 -15.19
CA ARG A 128 -13.70 -2.71 -14.96
C ARG A 128 -12.59 -3.57 -15.58
N MET A 129 -12.63 -4.88 -15.35
CA MET A 129 -11.66 -5.83 -15.89
C MET A 129 -11.74 -5.97 -17.42
N ALA A 130 -12.94 -5.87 -18.02
CA ALA A 130 -13.12 -5.94 -19.48
C ALA A 130 -12.39 -4.80 -20.23
N THR A 131 -12.13 -3.68 -19.55
CA THR A 131 -11.33 -2.57 -20.07
C THR A 131 -9.93 -2.52 -19.46
N ASN A 132 -9.41 -3.66 -18.99
CA ASN A 132 -8.09 -3.78 -18.35
C ASN A 132 -7.89 -2.80 -17.17
N SER A 133 -8.94 -2.51 -16.42
CA SER A 133 -8.91 -1.56 -15.30
C SER A 133 -8.34 -0.19 -15.66
N LYS A 134 -8.50 0.28 -16.90
CA LYS A 134 -7.97 1.59 -17.36
C LYS A 134 -8.40 2.78 -16.50
N ASP A 135 -9.55 2.65 -15.82
CA ASP A 135 -10.14 3.68 -14.96
C ASP A 135 -9.72 3.53 -13.49
N ASN A 136 -8.80 2.61 -13.17
CA ASN A 136 -8.21 2.55 -11.84
C ASN A 136 -7.51 3.88 -11.53
N PRO A 137 -7.67 4.46 -10.32
CA PRO A 137 -7.11 5.77 -10.00
C PRO A 137 -5.58 5.82 -10.15
N ASP A 138 -4.88 4.71 -9.90
CA ASP A 138 -3.43 4.64 -10.05
C ASP A 138 -2.96 4.90 -11.49
N ALA A 139 -3.66 4.32 -12.47
CA ALA A 139 -3.37 4.50 -13.89
C ALA A 139 -3.60 5.93 -14.39
N ASN A 140 -4.28 6.76 -13.59
CA ASN A 140 -4.66 8.12 -13.92
C ASN A 140 -3.98 9.17 -13.03
N CYS A 141 -3.01 8.75 -12.20
CA CYS A 141 -2.33 9.60 -11.24
C CYS A 141 -3.30 10.30 -10.26
N LEU A 142 -4.37 9.60 -9.88
CA LEU A 142 -5.40 10.07 -8.96
C LEU A 142 -5.22 9.42 -7.58
N PRO A 143 -5.76 10.03 -6.51
CA PRO A 143 -5.78 9.41 -5.19
C PRO A 143 -6.38 8.00 -5.21
N MET A 144 -5.71 7.03 -4.59
CA MET A 144 -6.19 5.64 -4.53
C MET A 144 -7.07 5.38 -3.30
N GLY A 145 -7.74 4.23 -3.28
CA GLY A 145 -8.39 3.73 -2.07
C GLY A 145 -7.38 3.32 -0.98
N ILE A 146 -7.79 3.39 0.29
CA ILE A 146 -6.94 3.10 1.46
C ILE A 146 -6.27 1.72 1.36
N THR A 147 -7.03 0.69 1.01
CA THR A 147 -6.49 -0.67 0.85
C THR A 147 -5.46 -0.73 -0.26
N GLN A 148 -5.74 -0.10 -1.39
CA GLN A 148 -4.82 -0.09 -2.52
C GLN A 148 -3.50 0.62 -2.14
N PHE A 149 -3.55 1.74 -1.40
CA PHE A 149 -2.34 2.37 -0.88
C PHE A 149 -1.51 1.46 0.03
N HIS A 150 -2.15 0.73 0.94
CA HIS A 150 -1.43 -0.22 1.80
C HIS A 150 -0.78 -1.34 0.98
N MET A 151 -1.35 -1.68 -0.18
CA MET A 151 -0.85 -2.71 -1.07
C MET A 151 0.20 -2.21 -2.07
N GLN A 152 0.34 -0.90 -2.27
CA GLN A 152 1.34 -0.34 -3.17
C GLN A 152 2.77 -0.50 -2.61
N PRO A 153 3.78 -0.77 -3.45
CA PRO A 153 5.17 -0.92 -3.02
C PRO A 153 5.84 0.42 -2.67
N GLN A 154 5.34 1.57 -3.17
CA GLN A 154 5.92 2.90 -2.91
C GLN A 154 5.73 3.31 -1.44
N PRO A 155 6.79 3.60 -0.68
CA PRO A 155 6.77 3.90 0.76
C PRO A 155 5.64 4.79 1.27
N ARG A 156 5.37 4.66 2.58
CA ARG A 156 4.44 5.54 3.31
C ARG A 156 5.05 5.91 4.64
N LYS A 157 4.92 7.16 5.05
CA LYS A 157 5.40 7.63 6.34
C LYS A 157 4.24 7.78 7.30
N ILE A 158 4.34 7.11 8.45
CA ILE A 158 3.43 7.32 9.57
C ILE A 158 4.09 8.32 10.52
N VAL A 159 3.35 9.36 10.87
CA VAL A 159 3.70 10.30 11.94
C VAL A 159 2.63 10.18 13.02
N GLN A 160 3.02 9.73 14.20
CA GLN A 160 2.11 9.53 15.32
C GLN A 160 2.28 10.62 16.38
N THR A 161 1.17 11.24 16.75
CA THR A 161 1.06 12.08 17.95
C THR A 161 -0.09 11.57 18.82
N PRO A 162 -0.20 11.99 20.10
CA PRO A 162 -1.29 11.55 20.96
C PRO A 162 -2.70 11.88 20.44
N LYS A 163 -2.86 12.93 19.60
CA LYS A 163 -4.17 13.41 19.13
C LYS A 163 -4.42 13.20 17.64
N LEU A 164 -3.39 12.89 16.87
CA LEU A 164 -3.48 12.76 15.42
C LEU A 164 -2.40 11.81 14.93
N ILE A 165 -2.79 10.85 14.11
CA ILE A 165 -1.87 10.07 13.29
C ILE A 165 -2.04 10.52 11.84
N VAL A 166 -0.92 10.77 11.17
CA VAL A 166 -0.90 11.12 9.75
C VAL A 166 -0.18 10.03 8.99
N ILE A 167 -0.78 9.56 7.90
CA ILE A 167 -0.12 8.67 6.93
C ILE A 167 0.09 9.48 5.65
N LEU A 168 1.36 9.69 5.30
CA LEU A 168 1.79 10.24 4.02
C LEU A 168 2.08 9.08 3.08
N TYR A 169 1.39 9.01 1.96
CA TYR A 169 1.64 8.03 0.90
C TYR A 169 2.52 8.65 -0.18
N GLU A 170 3.62 7.99 -0.53
CA GLU A 170 4.50 8.44 -1.62
C GLU A 170 3.77 8.36 -2.96
N SER A 171 3.20 7.19 -3.30
CA SER A 171 2.44 7.04 -4.55
C SER A 171 1.24 7.99 -4.57
N ASN A 172 1.06 8.70 -5.69
CA ASN A 172 -0.04 9.64 -5.96
C ASN A 172 -0.33 10.67 -4.84
N TYR A 173 0.70 10.99 -4.01
CA TYR A 173 0.68 11.93 -2.88
C TYR A 173 -0.63 12.02 -2.11
N GLY A 174 -0.81 11.09 -1.17
CA GLY A 174 -1.94 11.11 -0.25
C GLY A 174 -1.56 11.51 1.16
N LEU A 175 -2.40 12.33 1.80
CA LEU A 175 -2.37 12.60 3.23
C LEU A 175 -3.65 12.07 3.86
N ARG A 176 -3.53 11.02 4.68
CA ARG A 176 -4.63 10.50 5.48
C ARG A 176 -4.47 10.91 6.93
N TYR A 177 -5.53 11.50 7.48
CA TYR A 177 -5.63 11.88 8.89
C TYR A 177 -6.44 10.83 9.65
N ILE A 178 -5.91 10.35 10.77
CA ILE A 178 -6.61 9.51 11.74
C ILE A 178 -6.69 10.28 13.05
N TYR A 179 -7.90 10.74 13.39
CA TYR A 179 -8.14 11.52 14.60
C TYR A 179 -8.15 10.61 15.84
N MET A 180 -7.30 10.93 16.81
CA MET A 180 -7.12 10.14 18.05
C MET A 180 -7.70 10.82 19.29
N ASP A 181 -8.40 11.94 19.12
CA ASP A 181 -8.90 12.79 20.22
C ASP A 181 -10.26 12.33 20.80
N GLY A 182 -10.72 11.13 20.45
CA GLY A 182 -11.94 10.53 20.97
C GLY A 182 -13.23 11.05 20.33
N ARG A 183 -13.14 11.86 19.27
CA ARG A 183 -14.33 12.27 18.50
C ARG A 183 -15.02 11.05 17.87
N PRO A 184 -16.37 11.08 17.74
CA PRO A 184 -17.08 10.01 17.06
C PRO A 184 -16.80 10.02 15.56
N LEU A 185 -16.97 8.85 14.92
CA LEU A 185 -17.07 8.78 13.47
C LEU A 185 -18.32 9.58 13.03
N PRO A 186 -18.21 10.44 12.00
CA PRO A 186 -19.31 11.32 11.64
C PRO A 186 -20.46 10.54 10.97
N THR A 187 -21.62 11.19 10.83
CA THR A 187 -22.75 10.62 10.09
C THR A 187 -22.37 10.36 8.62
N PRO A 188 -22.70 9.20 8.05
CA PRO A 188 -22.44 8.92 6.64
C PRO A 188 -22.95 10.03 5.71
N GLY A 189 -22.05 10.57 4.87
CA GLY A 189 -22.35 11.64 3.93
C GLY A 189 -22.14 13.07 4.46
N GLU A 190 -21.94 13.25 5.77
CA GLU A 190 -21.68 14.56 6.40
C GLU A 190 -20.41 14.49 7.27
N PRO A 191 -19.31 15.20 6.96
CA PRO A 191 -19.10 16.05 5.80
C PRO A 191 -19.11 15.26 4.48
N GLN A 192 -19.18 15.99 3.36
CA GLN A 192 -19.16 15.39 2.04
C GLN A 192 -18.02 14.36 1.89
N PRO A 193 -18.27 13.20 1.25
CA PRO A 193 -17.24 12.19 1.04
C PRO A 193 -16.02 12.71 0.28
N TRP A 194 -14.84 12.20 0.63
CA TRP A 194 -13.59 12.46 -0.11
C TRP A 194 -12.77 11.18 -0.27
N TRP A 195 -11.69 11.26 -1.05
CA TRP A 195 -10.90 10.12 -1.49
C TRP A 195 -10.45 9.17 -0.36
N TYR A 196 -10.04 9.73 0.79
CA TYR A 196 -9.52 8.97 1.93
C TYR A 196 -10.50 8.86 3.10
N GLY A 197 -11.70 9.42 2.95
CA GLY A 197 -12.74 9.43 3.96
C GLY A 197 -12.34 10.02 5.32
N TYR A 198 -13.23 9.89 6.29
CA TYR A 198 -13.04 10.37 7.65
C TYR A 198 -12.58 9.23 8.54
N SER A 199 -11.39 9.30 9.15
CA SER A 199 -10.87 8.24 10.01
C SER A 199 -10.79 8.67 11.47
N VAL A 200 -11.34 7.86 12.38
CA VAL A 200 -11.16 8.00 13.83
C VAL A 200 -10.46 6.76 14.38
N GLY A 201 -9.56 6.95 15.33
CA GLY A 201 -8.77 5.88 15.91
C GLY A 201 -8.91 5.81 17.42
N ARG A 202 -8.76 4.60 17.96
CA ARG A 202 -8.68 4.32 19.40
C ARG A 202 -7.72 3.17 19.67
N TRP A 203 -7.18 3.12 20.88
CA TRP A 203 -6.36 2.00 21.33
C TRP A 203 -7.19 0.95 22.06
N GLU A 204 -7.12 -0.29 21.61
CA GLU A 204 -7.59 -1.49 22.31
C GLU A 204 -6.36 -2.30 22.74
N GLY A 205 -5.89 -2.05 23.97
CA GLY A 205 -4.58 -2.55 24.42
C GLY A 205 -3.45 -1.99 23.54
N ASP A 206 -2.67 -2.88 22.92
CA ASP A 206 -1.59 -2.56 21.97
C ASP A 206 -2.07 -2.61 20.50
N THR A 207 -3.37 -2.62 20.25
CA THR A 207 -3.93 -2.53 18.88
C THR A 207 -4.53 -1.16 18.65
N LEU A 208 -4.09 -0.47 17.60
CA LEU A 208 -4.79 0.72 17.11
C LEU A 208 -5.93 0.27 16.22
N VAL A 209 -7.16 0.57 16.62
CA VAL A 209 -8.35 0.33 15.82
C VAL A 209 -8.76 1.63 15.17
N VAL A 210 -8.81 1.63 13.84
CA VAL A 210 -9.20 2.77 13.03
C VAL A 210 -10.48 2.43 12.30
N GLU A 211 -11.45 3.34 12.37
CA GLU A 211 -12.70 3.22 11.65
C GLU A 211 -12.82 4.37 10.67
N THR A 212 -13.26 4.07 9.46
CA THR A 212 -13.35 5.03 8.37
C THR A 212 -14.66 4.91 7.63
N ASN A 213 -15.30 6.06 7.37
CA ASN A 213 -16.45 6.21 6.49
C ASN A 213 -16.28 7.44 5.58
N ASN A 214 -17.36 7.88 4.92
CA ASN A 214 -17.41 9.05 4.02
C ASN A 214 -16.34 8.96 2.92
N LEU A 215 -16.15 7.74 2.40
CA LEU A 215 -15.28 7.45 1.27
C LEU A 215 -16.03 7.73 -0.05
N ARG A 216 -15.32 8.21 -1.07
CA ARG A 216 -15.88 8.25 -2.43
C ARG A 216 -16.04 6.82 -2.95
N GLY A 217 -17.27 6.35 -3.01
CA GLY A 217 -17.62 5.02 -3.50
C GLY A 217 -17.65 4.94 -5.02
N ALA A 218 -17.85 3.74 -5.56
CA ALA A 218 -17.91 3.52 -7.00
C ALA A 218 -19.06 4.28 -7.70
N GLU A 219 -20.04 4.77 -6.94
CA GLU A 219 -21.10 5.65 -7.41
C GLU A 219 -20.63 7.09 -7.68
N SER A 220 -19.55 7.54 -7.03
CA SER A 220 -19.05 8.91 -7.16
C SER A 220 -18.38 9.19 -8.52
N GLY A 221 -17.91 8.16 -9.22
CA GLY A 221 -17.20 8.30 -10.49
C GLY A 221 -16.43 7.04 -10.92
N PRO A 222 -15.93 7.00 -12.17
CA PRO A 222 -15.22 5.83 -12.69
C PRO A 222 -13.91 5.54 -11.95
N TYR A 223 -13.29 6.56 -11.37
CA TYR A 223 -12.01 6.48 -10.64
C TYR A 223 -12.18 6.19 -9.14
N ASP A 224 -13.41 6.09 -8.65
CA ASP A 224 -13.74 5.98 -7.22
C ASP A 224 -14.12 4.55 -6.82
N GLY A 225 -14.05 4.22 -5.53
CA GLY A 225 -14.52 2.92 -5.05
C GLY A 225 -13.68 1.72 -5.52
N TRP A 226 -12.35 1.79 -5.48
CA TRP A 226 -11.45 0.70 -5.88
C TRP A 226 -10.69 0.13 -4.67
N LEU A 227 -10.84 -1.17 -4.38
CA LEU A 227 -10.06 -1.84 -3.33
C LEU A 227 -8.69 -2.32 -3.82
N ASP A 228 -8.58 -2.69 -5.10
CA ASP A 228 -7.43 -3.33 -5.71
C ASP A 228 -7.31 -3.03 -7.23
N VAL A 229 -6.24 -3.54 -7.85
CA VAL A 229 -5.96 -3.33 -9.28
C VAL A 229 -6.97 -4.04 -10.18
N ARG A 230 -7.49 -5.21 -9.77
CA ARG A 230 -8.52 -5.97 -10.51
C ARG A 230 -9.94 -5.47 -10.32
N GLY A 231 -10.11 -4.31 -9.70
CA GLY A 231 -11.36 -3.55 -9.75
C GLY A 231 -12.43 -3.99 -8.77
N SER A 232 -12.07 -4.75 -7.73
CA SER A 232 -13.00 -5.06 -6.63
C SER A 232 -13.55 -3.75 -6.05
N PRO A 233 -14.88 -3.51 -6.10
CA PRO A 233 -15.44 -2.21 -5.78
C PRO A 233 -15.74 -2.04 -4.28
N TYR A 234 -15.81 -0.80 -3.82
CA TYR A 234 -16.54 -0.44 -2.61
C TYR A 234 -17.50 0.71 -2.92
N SER A 235 -18.59 0.78 -2.17
CA SER A 235 -19.66 1.76 -2.31
C SER A 235 -19.49 2.95 -1.37
N GLU A 236 -20.31 3.98 -1.55
CA GLU A 236 -20.34 5.15 -0.63
C GLU A 236 -20.81 4.77 0.79
N GLN A 237 -21.42 3.58 0.95
CA GLN A 237 -21.87 3.05 2.24
C GLN A 237 -20.77 2.30 2.99
N ALA A 238 -19.59 2.13 2.37
CA ALA A 238 -18.55 1.31 2.94
C ALA A 238 -17.98 1.90 4.23
N ARG A 239 -17.83 1.01 5.23
CA ARG A 239 -17.08 1.26 6.45
C ARG A 239 -15.84 0.38 6.46
N PHE A 240 -14.69 0.99 6.64
CA PHE A 240 -13.42 0.29 6.73
C PHE A 240 -13.04 0.24 8.22
N ILE A 241 -12.72 -0.95 8.72
CA ILE A 241 -12.23 -1.15 10.08
C ILE A 241 -10.84 -1.76 9.98
N GLU A 242 -9.83 -0.98 10.35
CA GLU A 242 -8.44 -1.40 10.33
C GLU A 242 -7.93 -1.65 11.75
N ARG A 243 -7.21 -2.76 11.95
CA ARG A 243 -6.52 -3.06 13.21
C ARG A 243 -5.02 -3.10 12.96
N PHE A 244 -4.32 -2.06 13.39
CA PHE A 244 -2.88 -1.92 13.28
C PHE A 244 -2.20 -2.55 14.51
N ARG A 245 -1.26 -3.47 14.28
CA ARG A 245 -0.46 -4.15 15.31
C ARG A 245 1.01 -4.17 14.90
N ARG A 246 1.92 -3.72 15.77
CA ARG A 246 3.38 -3.74 15.53
C ARG A 246 4.04 -4.80 16.41
N PRO A 247 4.02 -6.10 16.05
CA PRO A 247 4.48 -7.17 16.94
C PRO A 247 5.98 -7.11 17.27
N ILE A 248 6.79 -6.59 16.36
CA ILE A 248 8.25 -6.42 16.50
C ILE A 248 8.66 -5.10 15.86
N PHE A 249 9.91 -4.68 16.08
CA PHE A 249 10.44 -3.41 15.56
C PHE A 249 10.19 -3.23 14.06
N GLY A 250 10.48 -4.23 13.24
CA GLY A 250 10.46 -4.13 11.77
C GLY A 250 9.16 -4.54 11.08
N LYS A 251 8.10 -4.91 11.81
CA LYS A 251 6.85 -5.46 11.24
C LYS A 251 5.63 -4.69 11.74
N LEU A 252 4.78 -4.29 10.80
CA LEU A 252 3.45 -3.76 11.06
C LEU A 252 2.42 -4.65 10.36
N GLU A 253 1.42 -5.11 11.09
CA GLU A 253 0.29 -5.88 10.58
C GLU A 253 -0.93 -4.99 10.55
N ILE A 254 -1.66 -4.98 9.43
CA ILE A 254 -2.90 -4.25 9.26
C ILE A 254 -3.98 -5.26 8.86
N ASP A 255 -4.88 -5.59 9.79
CA ASP A 255 -6.08 -6.34 9.43
C ASP A 255 -7.14 -5.34 8.97
N VAL A 256 -7.57 -5.44 7.71
CA VAL A 256 -8.59 -4.56 7.13
C VAL A 256 -9.87 -5.34 6.96
N THR A 257 -10.93 -4.88 7.62
CA THR A 257 -12.29 -5.38 7.45
C THR A 257 -13.07 -4.39 6.59
N ILE A 258 -13.71 -4.90 5.54
CA ILE A 258 -14.59 -4.12 4.67
C ILE A 258 -16.03 -4.51 5.00
N ASP A 259 -16.79 -3.55 5.53
CA ASP A 259 -18.22 -3.67 5.79
C ASP A 259 -18.98 -2.78 4.81
N ASP A 260 -19.58 -3.40 3.80
CA ASP A 260 -20.31 -2.74 2.73
C ASP A 260 -21.35 -3.69 2.14
N SER A 261 -22.57 -3.62 2.66
CA SER A 261 -23.68 -4.49 2.27
C SER A 261 -24.15 -4.32 0.82
N LYS A 262 -23.77 -3.21 0.16
CA LYS A 262 -24.07 -3.01 -1.27
C LYS A 262 -23.09 -3.75 -2.15
N ALA A 263 -21.80 -3.75 -1.79
CA ALA A 263 -20.76 -4.41 -2.57
C ALA A 263 -20.56 -5.88 -2.20
N TYR A 264 -20.79 -6.25 -0.93
CA TYR A 264 -20.50 -7.58 -0.39
C TYR A 264 -21.69 -8.14 0.39
N THR A 265 -21.93 -9.44 0.24
CA THR A 265 -23.00 -10.16 0.93
C THR A 265 -22.74 -10.35 2.42
N THR A 266 -21.47 -10.32 2.83
CA THR A 266 -21.02 -10.30 4.23
C THR A 266 -19.72 -9.50 4.33
N PRO A 267 -19.43 -8.88 5.49
CA PRO A 267 -18.12 -8.28 5.72
C PRO A 267 -17.01 -9.33 5.61
N PHE A 268 -15.85 -8.92 5.10
CA PHE A 268 -14.66 -9.78 5.01
C PHE A 268 -13.45 -9.07 5.59
N THR A 269 -12.46 -9.85 6.04
CA THR A 269 -11.22 -9.34 6.62
C THR A 269 -10.01 -9.95 5.91
N VAL A 270 -9.01 -9.13 5.61
CA VAL A 270 -7.71 -9.54 5.06
C VAL A 270 -6.56 -8.92 5.86
N ARG A 271 -5.39 -9.55 5.83
CA ARG A 271 -4.16 -9.01 6.43
C ARG A 271 -3.26 -8.37 5.37
N ILE A 272 -2.70 -7.21 5.71
CA ILE A 272 -1.63 -6.57 4.95
C ILE A 272 -0.42 -6.44 5.87
N ASN A 273 0.71 -7.04 5.49
CA ASN A 273 1.96 -6.87 6.24
C ASN A 273 2.77 -5.72 5.63
N GLN A 274 3.30 -4.89 6.52
CA GLN A 274 4.24 -3.82 6.20
C GLN A 274 5.58 -4.10 6.87
N ARG A 275 6.64 -3.66 6.20
CA ARG A 275 8.04 -3.73 6.63
C ARG A 275 8.55 -2.32 6.83
N LEU A 276 9.24 -2.09 7.94
CA LEU A 276 9.89 -0.82 8.22
C LEU A 276 11.08 -0.62 7.25
N LEU A 277 11.21 0.59 6.71
CA LEU A 277 12.38 1.07 5.98
C LEU A 277 13.13 2.02 6.90
N THR A 278 14.33 1.62 7.31
CA THR A 278 15.17 2.40 8.22
C THR A 278 16.13 3.27 7.44
N ASP A 279 16.43 4.46 7.95
CA ASP A 279 17.38 5.38 7.34
C ASP A 279 16.97 5.83 5.92
N GLU A 280 15.65 5.78 5.62
CA GLU A 280 15.02 6.18 4.36
C GLU A 280 13.91 7.21 4.61
N GLU A 281 13.68 8.08 3.63
CA GLU A 281 12.61 9.06 3.63
C GLU A 281 11.89 9.04 2.28
N PRO A 282 10.54 9.15 2.24
CA PRO A 282 9.82 9.27 0.98
C PRO A 282 10.26 10.52 0.22
N ILE A 283 10.42 10.40 -1.09
CA ILE A 283 10.66 11.54 -1.99
C ILE A 283 9.37 11.98 -2.65
N GLU A 284 9.47 13.08 -3.36
CA GLU A 284 8.49 13.46 -4.34
C GLU A 284 8.25 12.38 -5.42
N PHE A 285 7.06 11.77 -5.46
CA PHE A 285 6.63 10.88 -6.55
C PHE A 285 5.58 11.52 -7.45
N VAL A 286 6.01 12.07 -8.58
CA VAL A 286 5.10 12.65 -9.56
C VAL A 286 4.79 11.61 -10.64
N CYS A 287 3.62 10.97 -10.56
CA CYS A 287 3.18 9.94 -11.51
C CYS A 287 3.24 10.38 -12.99
N ASN A 288 3.06 11.69 -13.26
CA ASN A 288 3.15 12.26 -14.60
C ASN A 288 4.56 12.72 -15.03
N GLU A 289 5.56 12.64 -14.15
CA GLU A 289 6.91 13.11 -14.45
C GLU A 289 7.57 12.23 -15.51
N ASN A 290 8.19 12.87 -16.51
CA ASN A 290 8.76 12.22 -17.69
C ASN A 290 7.79 11.28 -18.47
N GLN A 291 6.47 11.46 -18.36
CA GLN A 291 5.49 10.70 -19.15
C GLN A 291 5.58 11.06 -20.63
N GLN A 292 6.25 10.22 -21.42
CA GLN A 292 6.34 10.37 -22.88
C GLN A 292 5.25 9.63 -23.65
N PHE A 293 4.39 8.87 -22.95
CA PHE A 293 3.36 8.06 -23.58
C PHE A 293 2.28 8.92 -24.27
N ARG A 294 1.77 9.94 -23.58
CA ARG A 294 0.73 10.84 -24.12
C ARG A 294 1.22 11.73 -25.27
N SER A 295 2.51 12.05 -25.34
CA SER A 295 3.07 12.81 -26.47
C SER A 295 3.27 11.96 -27.73
N ARG A 296 3.26 10.63 -27.59
CA ARG A 296 3.46 9.66 -28.68
C ARG A 296 2.17 9.01 -29.17
N ILE A 297 1.05 9.21 -28.47
CA ILE A 297 -0.26 8.73 -28.89
C ILE A 297 -1.14 9.92 -29.27
N LYS A 298 -1.49 10.00 -30.56
CA LYS A 298 -2.62 10.81 -31.00
C LYS A 298 -3.89 10.01 -30.73
N ILE A 299 -4.74 10.54 -29.86
CA ILE A 299 -6.12 10.05 -29.75
C ILE A 299 -6.90 10.91 -30.75
N ASP A 300 -7.19 10.31 -31.91
CA ASP A 300 -8.11 10.88 -32.90
C ASP A 300 -9.56 10.77 -32.40
#